data_AF-A0A6J0E525-F1
#
_entry.id   AF-A0A6J0E525-F1
#
_cell.length_a   1.000
_cell.length_b   1.000
_cell.length_c   1.000
_cell.angle_alpha   90.00
_cell.angle_beta   90.00
_cell.angle_gamma   90.00
#
_symmetry.space_group_name_H-M   'P 1'
#
loop_
_entity.id
_entity.type
_entity.pdbx_description
1 polymer ?
#
loop_
_entity_poly.entity_id
_entity_poly.type
_entity_poly.pdbx_seq_one_letter_code
_entity_poly.pdbx_strand_id
1 'polypeptide(L)'
;MSRHLCMWLFRHPSLNVCPQRHVFLCCQPFRQPTENKLKTWQEKDCILTRCLTYFSCSGSGLNKQDEKQLQELVSEERQIIDQKINTLYSELLEHLVPKEKHDRSDVILEVTSGRTTGGDICQQFTREIFDMYQNYSYYKHWEFELLNYTPADYGGLHHAAARISGNSVYKHLKYEGGIHRVQRIPEVGLSSRMQRIHTGTMSVIVLPQPDEVDVKVDPRDLRIDTFRSKGAGGQHVNTTDSAVRLVHIPTGLVVECQQERSQLKNKEIALRVLRARLYQRIAERDKCQQQSARKLQVGTRAQSERIRTYNFTQDRVTDHRIAFEVRDIKEFLRGEKCLDQLIQRLLQSADEEAIAEFLDESLKSMK
;
A
#
# COMPACT_ATOMS: atom_id res chain seq x y z
N MET A 1 -26.32 -25.91 -48.24
CA MET A 1 -25.15 -25.43 -49.01
C MET A 1 -24.37 -24.44 -48.13
N SER A 2 -23.46 -24.96 -47.31
CA SER A 2 -22.71 -24.15 -46.34
C SER A 2 -21.56 -23.43 -47.00
N ARG A 3 -21.48 -22.12 -46.76
CA ARG A 3 -20.40 -21.24 -47.21
C ARG A 3 -19.16 -21.46 -46.34
N HIS A 4 -18.02 -21.65 -46.99
CA HIS A 4 -16.70 -21.79 -46.40
C HIS A 4 -16.19 -20.45 -45.85
N LEU A 5 -15.62 -20.46 -44.63
CA LEU A 5 -14.77 -19.38 -44.14
C LEU A 5 -13.35 -19.94 -43.98
N CYS A 6 -12.41 -19.40 -44.74
CA CYS A 6 -11.01 -19.82 -44.81
C CYS A 6 -10.19 -18.89 -43.90
N MET A 7 -9.58 -19.38 -42.82
CA MET A 7 -8.60 -18.62 -42.04
C MET A 7 -7.19 -19.02 -42.46
N TRP A 8 -6.44 -18.04 -42.97
CA TRP A 8 -5.02 -18.15 -43.27
C TRP A 8 -4.20 -18.00 -41.98
N LEU A 9 -3.54 -19.07 -41.53
CA LEU A 9 -2.48 -18.99 -40.53
C LEU A 9 -1.15 -18.71 -41.25
N PHE A 10 -0.43 -17.68 -40.78
CA PHE A 10 0.90 -17.32 -41.26
C PHE A 10 1.86 -18.51 -41.17
N ARG A 11 2.42 -18.93 -42.31
CA ARG A 11 3.36 -20.05 -42.47
C ARG A 11 4.81 -19.58 -42.30
N HIS A 12 5.61 -20.33 -41.55
CA HIS A 12 7.06 -20.37 -41.71
C HIS A 12 7.41 -21.31 -42.89
N PRO A 13 8.37 -20.98 -43.77
CA PRO A 13 8.59 -21.68 -45.04
C PRO A 13 8.99 -23.16 -44.96
N SER A 14 9.36 -23.67 -43.78
CA SER A 14 9.78 -25.07 -43.56
C SER A 14 8.62 -26.07 -43.46
N LEU A 15 7.36 -25.63 -43.34
CA LEU A 15 6.19 -26.51 -43.15
C LEU A 15 5.47 -26.90 -44.45
N ASN A 16 6.12 -26.75 -45.61
CA ASN A 16 5.52 -26.99 -46.93
C ASN A 16 5.40 -28.47 -47.36
N VAL A 17 5.75 -29.45 -46.50
CA VAL A 17 5.91 -30.86 -46.92
C VAL A 17 4.77 -31.79 -46.47
N CYS A 18 3.81 -31.34 -45.65
CA CYS A 18 2.74 -32.23 -45.16
C CYS A 18 1.45 -32.15 -46.02
N PRO A 19 0.83 -33.29 -46.40
CA PRO A 19 -0.43 -33.30 -47.15
C PRO A 19 -1.60 -32.86 -46.27
N GLN A 20 -2.48 -32.03 -46.84
CA GLN A 20 -3.67 -31.51 -46.15
C GLN A 20 -4.63 -32.67 -45.80
N ARG A 21 -4.96 -32.82 -44.52
CA ARG A 21 -6.12 -33.62 -44.07
C ARG A 21 -7.08 -32.75 -43.28
N HIS A 22 -8.35 -32.79 -43.68
CA HIS A 22 -9.45 -32.08 -43.03
C HIS A 22 -9.74 -32.67 -41.65
N VAL A 23 -9.78 -31.82 -40.63
CA VAL A 23 -10.20 -32.18 -39.27
C VAL A 23 -11.67 -31.79 -39.10
N PHE A 24 -12.54 -32.77 -38.80
CA PHE A 24 -13.92 -32.52 -38.41
C PHE A 24 -13.98 -32.14 -36.92
N LEU A 25 -14.54 -30.97 -36.63
CA LEU A 25 -14.84 -30.50 -35.28
C LEU A 25 -16.24 -30.95 -34.87
N CYS A 26 -16.35 -31.69 -33.76
CA CYS A 26 -17.62 -31.93 -33.08
C CYS A 26 -17.62 -31.08 -31.79
N CYS A 27 -18.46 -30.05 -31.76
CA CYS A 27 -18.72 -29.23 -30.57
C CYS A 27 -20.20 -29.38 -30.19
N GLN A 28 -20.49 -29.75 -28.94
CA GLN A 28 -21.81 -29.52 -28.35
C GLN A 28 -21.87 -28.11 -27.71
N PRO A 29 -23.03 -27.43 -27.72
CA PRO A 29 -23.11 -26.02 -27.38
C PRO A 29 -23.34 -25.81 -25.88
N PHE A 30 -22.43 -25.10 -25.22
CA PHE A 30 -22.72 -24.43 -23.96
C PHE A 30 -23.05 -22.96 -24.23
N ARG A 31 -24.21 -22.50 -23.73
CA ARG A 31 -24.72 -21.13 -23.90
C ARG A 31 -23.81 -20.11 -23.20
N GLN A 32 -23.65 -18.96 -23.86
CA GLN A 32 -22.75 -17.83 -23.57
C GLN A 32 -23.03 -17.13 -22.22
N PRO A 33 -22.04 -16.37 -21.69
CA PRO A 33 -22.04 -14.91 -21.92
C PRO A 33 -20.72 -14.34 -22.52
N THR A 34 -20.91 -13.38 -23.45
CA THR A 34 -20.03 -12.29 -23.96
C THR A 34 -18.57 -12.21 -23.47
N GLU A 35 -17.53 -12.73 -24.15
CA GLU A 35 -16.76 -12.24 -25.35
C GLU A 35 -16.12 -10.84 -25.19
N ASN A 36 -14.79 -10.66 -25.27
CA ASN A 36 -13.98 -11.05 -26.43
C ASN A 36 -12.48 -11.31 -26.20
N LYS A 37 -12.00 -11.45 -24.96
CA LYS A 37 -10.58 -11.77 -24.69
C LYS A 37 -10.34 -13.12 -24.03
N LEU A 38 -11.30 -13.70 -23.32
CA LEU A 38 -11.15 -14.99 -22.61
C LEU A 38 -11.38 -16.22 -23.50
N LYS A 39 -12.21 -16.13 -24.54
CA LYS A 39 -12.47 -17.26 -25.46
C LYS A 39 -11.23 -17.69 -26.24
N THR A 40 -10.39 -16.72 -26.64
CA THR A 40 -9.10 -16.97 -27.27
C THR A 40 -8.11 -17.74 -26.38
N TRP A 41 -8.32 -17.80 -25.06
CA TRP A 41 -7.42 -18.49 -24.13
C TRP A 41 -7.82 -19.95 -23.93
N GLN A 42 -9.12 -20.22 -23.71
CA GLN A 42 -9.62 -21.59 -23.64
C GLN A 42 -9.49 -22.34 -24.97
N GLU A 43 -9.62 -21.65 -26.11
CA GLU A 43 -9.35 -22.27 -27.41
C GLU A 43 -7.87 -22.61 -27.59
N LYS A 44 -6.93 -21.76 -27.12
CA LYS A 44 -5.48 -22.01 -27.27
C LYS A 44 -4.96 -23.11 -26.36
N ASP A 45 -5.40 -23.19 -25.11
CA ASP A 45 -5.06 -24.30 -24.21
C ASP A 45 -5.64 -25.64 -24.71
N CYS A 46 -6.86 -25.61 -25.25
CA CYS A 46 -7.42 -26.78 -25.94
C CYS A 46 -6.61 -27.16 -27.17
N ILE A 47 -6.11 -26.22 -27.97
CA ILE A 47 -5.32 -26.52 -29.17
C ILE A 47 -3.96 -27.13 -28.80
N LEU A 48 -3.25 -26.63 -27.79
CA LEU A 48 -1.95 -27.19 -27.37
C LEU A 48 -2.07 -28.58 -26.76
N THR A 49 -3.05 -28.78 -25.88
CA THR A 49 -3.32 -30.09 -25.27
C THR A 49 -3.79 -31.11 -26.32
N ARG A 50 -4.47 -30.63 -27.37
CA ARG A 50 -4.97 -31.45 -28.48
C ARG A 50 -3.94 -31.70 -29.58
N CYS A 51 -2.97 -30.82 -29.77
CA CYS A 51 -1.79 -31.05 -30.61
C CYS A 51 -0.88 -32.13 -30.00
N LEU A 52 -0.69 -32.13 -28.67
CA LEU A 52 0.03 -33.19 -27.94
C LEU A 52 -0.66 -34.56 -28.06
N THR A 53 -2.00 -34.60 -28.07
CA THR A 53 -2.76 -35.86 -28.27
C THR A 53 -2.91 -36.26 -29.75
N TYR A 54 -2.89 -35.33 -30.70
CA TYR A 54 -2.88 -35.66 -32.14
C TYR A 54 -1.55 -36.27 -32.60
N PHE A 55 -0.44 -35.92 -31.96
CA PHE A 55 0.87 -36.49 -32.28
C PHE A 55 1.09 -37.90 -31.73
N SER A 56 0.44 -38.28 -30.61
CA SER A 56 0.50 -39.67 -30.13
C SER A 56 -0.25 -40.66 -31.04
N CYS A 57 -1.21 -40.18 -31.84
CA CYS A 57 -2.01 -40.99 -32.77
C CYS A 57 -1.50 -40.99 -34.22
N SER A 58 -0.41 -40.26 -34.55
CA SER A 58 0.16 -40.19 -35.91
C SER A 58 1.61 -40.71 -35.99
N GLY A 59 1.98 -41.59 -35.06
CA GLY A 59 3.27 -42.29 -35.00
C GLY A 59 3.42 -43.43 -36.03
N SER A 60 3.14 -43.17 -37.31
CA SER A 60 3.51 -44.08 -38.40
C SER A 60 4.29 -43.33 -39.48
N GLY A 61 5.53 -42.93 -39.15
CA GLY A 61 6.50 -42.55 -40.18
C GLY A 61 7.62 -41.54 -39.81
N LEU A 62 7.86 -41.20 -38.55
CA LEU A 62 8.94 -40.26 -38.18
C LEU A 62 10.15 -40.97 -37.57
N ASN A 63 11.36 -40.51 -37.90
CA ASN A 63 12.60 -41.00 -37.30
C ASN A 63 12.69 -40.54 -35.84
N LYS A 64 13.28 -41.37 -34.96
CA LYS A 64 13.47 -41.08 -33.52
C LYS A 64 14.15 -39.74 -33.22
N GLN A 65 14.95 -39.24 -34.16
CA GLN A 65 15.68 -37.99 -34.04
C GLN A 65 14.76 -36.76 -34.27
N ASP A 66 13.80 -36.88 -35.18
CA ASP A 66 12.82 -35.83 -35.50
C ASP A 66 11.78 -35.71 -34.38
N GLU A 67 11.34 -36.83 -33.78
CA GLU A 67 10.46 -36.83 -32.60
C GLU A 67 11.11 -36.11 -31.41
N LYS A 68 12.42 -36.30 -31.21
CA LYS A 68 13.16 -35.66 -30.12
C LYS A 68 13.29 -34.15 -30.33
N GLN A 69 13.61 -33.72 -31.56
CA GLN A 69 13.64 -32.30 -31.92
C GLN A 69 12.25 -31.65 -31.77
N LEU A 70 11.18 -32.37 -32.13
CA LEU A 70 9.81 -31.87 -31.98
C LEU A 70 9.42 -31.73 -30.49
N GLN A 71 9.82 -32.67 -29.64
CA GLN A 71 9.58 -32.59 -28.19
C GLN A 71 10.33 -31.43 -27.54
N GLU A 72 11.56 -31.17 -27.96
CA GLU A 72 12.34 -30.02 -27.50
C GLU A 72 11.63 -28.70 -27.86
N LEU A 73 11.18 -28.54 -29.11
CA LEU A 73 10.43 -27.36 -29.56
C LEU A 73 9.12 -27.15 -28.79
N VAL A 74 8.35 -28.21 -28.53
CA VAL A 74 7.12 -28.12 -27.75
C VAL A 74 7.41 -27.74 -26.29
N SER A 75 8.52 -28.21 -25.73
CA SER A 75 8.92 -27.84 -24.36
C SER A 75 9.31 -26.37 -24.25
N GLU A 76 10.01 -25.84 -25.26
CA GLU A 76 10.38 -24.42 -25.34
C GLU A 76 9.14 -23.53 -25.53
N GLU A 77 8.23 -23.89 -26.44
CA GLU A 77 6.98 -23.15 -26.63
C GLU A 77 6.13 -23.14 -25.35
N ARG A 78 6.06 -24.27 -24.65
CA ARG A 78 5.36 -24.36 -23.37
C ARG A 78 5.97 -23.43 -22.33
N GLN A 79 7.30 -23.42 -22.18
CA GLN A 79 7.97 -22.50 -21.25
C GLN A 79 7.68 -21.03 -21.58
N ILE A 80 7.68 -20.66 -22.86
CA ILE A 80 7.38 -19.29 -23.31
C ILE A 80 5.91 -18.93 -22.98
N ILE A 81 4.98 -19.86 -23.20
CA ILE A 81 3.57 -19.65 -22.90
C ILE A 81 3.36 -19.53 -21.39
N ASP A 82 3.95 -20.42 -20.59
CA ASP A 82 3.87 -20.36 -19.12
C ASP A 82 4.42 -19.03 -18.58
N GLN A 83 5.53 -18.53 -19.13
CA GLN A 83 6.07 -17.20 -18.81
C GLN A 83 5.09 -16.06 -19.17
N LYS A 84 4.46 -16.12 -20.34
CA LYS A 84 3.46 -15.13 -20.76
C LYS A 84 2.22 -15.18 -19.88
N ILE A 85 1.74 -16.37 -19.54
CA ILE A 85 0.63 -16.60 -18.64
C ILE A 85 0.94 -15.96 -17.28
N ASN A 86 2.10 -16.25 -16.70
CA ASN A 86 2.51 -15.68 -15.41
C ASN A 86 2.60 -14.14 -15.46
N THR A 87 3.15 -13.58 -16.54
CA THR A 87 3.23 -12.12 -16.72
C THR A 87 1.83 -11.49 -16.79
N LEU A 88 0.93 -12.09 -17.58
CA LEU A 88 -0.44 -11.60 -17.74
C LEU A 88 -1.27 -11.78 -16.46
N TYR A 89 -1.01 -12.81 -15.66
CA TYR A 89 -1.59 -12.95 -14.33
C TYR A 89 -1.11 -11.86 -13.38
N SER A 90 0.19 -11.53 -13.38
CA SER A 90 0.72 -10.42 -12.56
C SER A 90 0.11 -9.08 -12.95
N GLU A 91 0.01 -8.79 -14.26
CA GLU A 91 -0.65 -7.57 -14.76
C GLU A 91 -2.13 -7.51 -14.36
N LEU A 92 -2.84 -8.64 -14.48
CA LEU A 92 -4.25 -8.73 -14.08
C LEU A 92 -4.43 -8.46 -12.59
N LEU A 93 -3.60 -9.09 -11.75
CA LEU A 93 -3.64 -8.88 -10.30
C LEU A 93 -3.37 -7.41 -9.94
N GLU A 94 -2.36 -6.78 -10.57
CA GLU A 94 -2.07 -5.36 -10.34
C GLU A 94 -3.26 -4.44 -10.69
N HIS A 95 -4.05 -4.81 -11.70
CA HIS A 95 -5.25 -4.07 -12.08
C HIS A 95 -6.48 -4.36 -11.21
N LEU A 96 -6.56 -5.55 -10.61
CA LEU A 96 -7.66 -5.94 -9.74
C LEU A 96 -7.51 -5.36 -8.33
N VAL A 97 -6.29 -5.22 -7.83
CA VAL A 97 -6.04 -4.65 -6.51
C VAL A 97 -6.36 -3.14 -6.53
N PRO A 98 -7.32 -2.67 -5.71
CA PRO A 98 -7.65 -1.26 -5.64
C PRO A 98 -6.45 -0.47 -5.10
N LYS A 99 -6.03 0.56 -5.83
CA LYS A 99 -4.92 1.43 -5.42
C LYS A 99 -5.37 2.31 -4.25
N GLU A 100 -4.64 2.27 -3.15
CA GLU A 100 -4.94 3.12 -2.01
C GLU A 100 -4.43 4.54 -2.23
N LYS A 101 -5.14 5.53 -1.67
CA LYS A 101 -4.84 6.96 -1.82
C LYS A 101 -3.40 7.31 -1.46
N HIS A 102 -2.83 6.63 -0.47
CA HIS A 102 -1.54 6.97 0.14
C HIS A 102 -0.40 6.03 -0.27
N ASP A 103 -0.61 5.07 -1.19
CA ASP A 103 0.42 4.07 -1.55
C ASP A 103 1.73 4.69 -2.06
N ARG A 104 1.67 5.89 -2.62
CA ARG A 104 2.83 6.64 -3.15
C ARG A 104 3.36 7.70 -2.19
N SER A 105 2.72 7.91 -1.05
CA SER A 105 3.10 8.94 -0.10
C SER A 105 4.40 8.59 0.63
N ASP A 106 5.15 9.63 0.97
CA ASP A 106 6.23 9.57 1.96
C ASP A 106 5.66 9.17 3.33
N VAL A 107 6.54 8.74 4.22
CA VAL A 107 6.15 8.18 5.51
C VAL A 107 6.86 8.88 6.65
N ILE A 108 6.12 9.10 7.74
CA ILE A 108 6.69 9.37 9.04
C ILE A 108 6.68 8.05 9.82
N LEU A 109 7.87 7.52 10.08
CA LEU A 109 8.11 6.34 10.89
C LEU A 109 8.47 6.78 12.31
N GLU A 110 7.72 6.32 13.30
CA GLU A 110 8.03 6.55 14.70
C GLU A 110 8.15 5.23 15.46
N VAL A 111 9.12 5.16 16.35
CA VAL A 111 9.33 4.03 17.24
C VAL A 111 9.27 4.50 18.68
N THR A 112 8.55 3.77 19.53
CA THR A 112 8.40 4.11 20.94
C THR A 112 8.62 2.88 21.81
N SER A 113 9.44 3.03 22.85
CA SER A 113 9.67 1.96 23.82
C SER A 113 8.40 1.66 24.64
N GLY A 114 8.10 0.37 24.84
CA GLY A 114 7.05 -0.06 25.75
C GLY A 114 7.40 0.16 27.23
N ARG A 115 6.39 -0.01 28.10
CA ARG A 115 6.52 0.10 29.56
C ARG A 115 6.29 -1.26 30.21
N THR A 116 7.17 -2.23 29.97
CA THR A 116 7.14 -3.53 30.65
C THR A 116 8.25 -3.65 31.69
N THR A 117 8.15 -4.63 32.59
CA THR A 117 9.16 -4.93 33.63
C THR A 117 10.52 -5.22 32.98
N GLY A 118 11.48 -4.31 33.15
CA GLY A 118 12.75 -4.29 32.42
C GLY A 118 12.73 -3.33 31.23
N GLY A 119 12.42 -2.04 31.50
CA GLY A 119 12.27 -1.00 30.48
C GLY A 119 13.53 -0.74 29.65
N ASP A 120 14.70 -1.03 30.20
CA ASP A 120 16.00 -0.99 29.51
C ASP A 120 16.07 -1.92 28.29
N ILE A 121 15.43 -3.10 28.38
CA ILE A 121 15.37 -4.06 27.25
C ILE A 121 14.54 -3.50 26.11
N CYS A 122 13.41 -2.87 26.44
CA CYS A 122 12.52 -2.26 25.46
C CYS A 122 13.21 -1.08 24.77
N GLN A 123 13.98 -0.28 25.52
CA GLN A 123 14.72 0.86 24.98
C GLN A 123 15.81 0.41 24.00
N GLN A 124 16.61 -0.57 24.37
CA GLN A 124 17.65 -1.11 23.49
C GLN A 124 17.06 -1.73 22.22
N PHE A 125 15.99 -2.52 22.38
CA PHE A 125 15.29 -3.11 21.24
C PHE A 125 14.65 -2.05 20.33
N THR A 126 14.12 -0.95 20.90
CA THR A 126 13.61 0.19 20.12
C THR A 126 14.70 0.77 19.21
N ARG A 127 15.94 0.88 19.70
CA ARG A 127 17.07 1.34 18.88
C ARG A 127 17.42 0.36 17.78
N GLU A 128 17.54 -0.93 18.10
CA GLU A 128 17.84 -1.97 17.10
C GLU A 128 16.81 -1.99 15.96
N ILE A 129 15.52 -1.82 16.28
CA ILE A 129 14.45 -1.74 15.27
C ILE A 129 14.50 -0.42 14.47
N PHE A 130 14.86 0.70 15.10
CA PHE A 130 15.06 1.96 14.40
C PHE A 130 16.20 1.86 13.38
N ASP A 131 17.35 1.34 13.81
CA ASP A 131 18.53 1.13 12.99
C ASP A 131 18.23 0.15 11.84
N MET A 132 17.44 -0.89 12.10
CA MET A 132 16.96 -1.83 11.08
C MET A 132 16.17 -1.13 9.97
N TYR A 133 15.23 -0.24 10.31
CA TYR A 133 14.46 0.50 9.30
C TYR A 133 15.28 1.58 8.59
N GLN A 134 16.26 2.18 9.28
CA GLN A 134 17.22 3.08 8.64
C GLN A 134 18.02 2.34 7.56
N ASN A 135 18.54 1.16 7.87
CA ASN A 135 19.25 0.33 6.91
C ASN A 135 18.35 -0.14 5.76
N TYR A 136 17.11 -0.53 6.05
CA TYR A 136 16.13 -0.90 5.03
C TYR A 136 15.83 0.23 4.05
N SER A 137 15.77 1.46 4.55
CA SER A 137 15.60 2.64 3.71
C SER A 137 16.78 2.79 2.74
N TYR A 138 18.02 2.60 3.20
CA TYR A 138 19.19 2.60 2.31
C TYR A 138 19.19 1.44 1.31
N TYR A 139 18.77 0.24 1.73
CA TYR A 139 18.63 -0.93 0.85
C TYR A 139 17.63 -0.69 -0.30
N LYS A 140 16.52 0.00 -0.03
CA LYS A 140 15.50 0.36 -1.05
C LYS A 140 15.81 1.67 -1.78
N HIS A 141 16.98 2.28 -1.53
CA HIS A 141 17.38 3.58 -2.08
C HIS A 141 16.40 4.72 -1.75
N TRP A 142 15.83 4.69 -0.56
CA TRP A 142 15.01 5.77 -0.01
C TRP A 142 15.86 6.75 0.80
N GLU A 143 15.39 7.99 0.86
CA GLU A 143 15.97 9.03 1.70
C GLU A 143 15.43 8.89 3.12
N PHE A 144 16.34 8.87 4.11
CA PHE A 144 16.00 8.76 5.53
C PHE A 144 16.44 10.03 6.25
N GLU A 145 15.48 10.83 6.67
CA GLU A 145 15.69 12.10 7.37
C GLU A 145 15.28 11.96 8.85
N LEU A 146 16.23 12.16 9.76
CA LEU A 146 15.96 12.07 11.19
C LEU A 146 15.20 13.30 11.69
N LEU A 147 14.01 13.10 12.28
CA LEU A 147 13.19 14.19 12.82
C LEU A 147 13.35 14.36 14.34
N ASN A 148 13.38 13.24 15.07
CA ASN A 148 13.50 13.24 16.52
C ASN A 148 14.28 12.00 16.98
N TYR A 149 15.14 12.17 17.98
CA TYR A 149 15.93 11.11 18.56
C TYR A 149 16.08 11.32 20.07
N THR A 150 15.35 10.55 20.87
CA THR A 150 15.32 10.66 22.33
C THR A 150 16.02 9.43 22.96
N PRO A 151 17.30 9.53 23.30
CA PRO A 151 18.08 8.42 23.86
C PRO A 151 17.63 8.07 25.29
N ALA A 152 17.90 6.84 25.71
CA ALA A 152 17.66 6.37 27.07
C ALA A 152 18.96 6.18 27.87
N ASP A 153 18.86 6.24 29.21
CA ASP A 153 20.01 6.24 30.12
C ASP A 153 20.88 4.96 30.04
N TYR A 154 20.24 3.79 29.89
CA TYR A 154 20.92 2.49 29.88
C TYR A 154 21.17 1.95 28.46
N GLY A 155 21.28 2.88 27.50
CA GLY A 155 21.39 2.58 26.09
C GLY A 155 20.02 2.30 25.44
N GLY A 156 19.92 2.62 24.15
CA GLY A 156 18.68 2.50 23.40
C GLY A 156 17.91 3.82 23.28
N LEU A 157 16.61 3.72 23.02
CA LEU A 157 15.73 4.84 22.71
C LEU A 157 14.43 4.80 23.49
N HIS A 158 13.97 5.95 23.99
CA HIS A 158 12.60 6.13 24.46
C HIS A 158 11.63 6.35 23.30
N HIS A 159 12.06 7.20 22.35
CA HIS A 159 11.29 7.62 21.20
C HIS A 159 12.24 8.06 20.10
N ALA A 160 11.98 7.67 18.86
CA ALA A 160 12.61 8.25 17.69
C ALA A 160 11.62 8.34 16.53
N ALA A 161 11.82 9.33 15.68
CA ALA A 161 11.01 9.59 14.51
C ALA A 161 11.90 9.96 13.32
N ALA A 162 11.57 9.41 12.16
CA ALA A 162 12.22 9.71 10.90
C ALA A 162 11.20 9.89 9.79
N ARG A 163 11.51 10.77 8.85
CA ARG A 163 10.83 10.88 7.58
C ARG A 163 11.55 9.99 6.57
N ILE A 164 10.79 9.18 5.85
CA ILE A 164 11.29 8.31 4.80
C ILE A 164 10.62 8.71 3.50
N SER A 165 11.43 9.15 2.53
CA SER A 165 10.97 9.67 1.25
C SER A 165 11.48 8.79 0.11
N GLY A 166 10.64 8.51 -0.88
CA GLY A 166 11.03 7.63 -1.98
C GLY A 166 9.86 7.01 -2.73
N ASN A 167 10.16 6.00 -3.55
CA ASN A 167 9.13 5.36 -4.36
C ASN A 167 8.25 4.41 -3.53
N SER A 168 6.96 4.74 -3.40
CA SER A 168 5.95 3.90 -2.75
C SER A 168 6.33 3.43 -1.33
N VAL A 169 6.90 4.33 -0.52
CA VAL A 169 7.35 4.03 0.83
C VAL A 169 6.20 3.54 1.71
N TYR A 170 5.07 4.25 1.70
CA TYR A 170 3.92 3.88 2.52
C TYR A 170 3.37 2.50 2.17
N LYS A 171 3.28 2.16 0.87
CA LYS A 171 2.83 0.83 0.43
C LYS A 171 3.66 -0.28 1.10
N HIS A 172 4.98 -0.12 1.17
CA HIS A 172 5.86 -1.15 1.75
C HIS A 172 5.84 -1.16 3.28
N LEU A 173 5.77 0.01 3.93
CA LEU A 173 5.89 0.09 5.38
C LEU A 173 4.55 0.06 6.13
N LYS A 174 3.39 0.18 5.46
CA LYS A 174 2.08 0.27 6.15
C LYS A 174 1.78 -0.91 7.09
N TYR A 175 2.31 -2.10 6.78
CA TYR A 175 2.16 -3.30 7.60
C TYR A 175 3.21 -3.42 8.72
N GLU A 176 4.14 -2.48 8.83
CA GLU A 176 5.09 -2.42 9.95
C GLU A 176 4.47 -1.74 11.18
N GLY A 177 3.36 -1.01 11.01
CA GLY A 177 2.66 -0.36 12.11
C GLY A 177 2.05 -1.37 13.08
N GLY A 178 2.38 -1.28 14.36
CA GLY A 178 1.88 -2.19 15.39
C GLY A 178 2.85 -2.44 16.53
N ILE A 179 2.55 -3.45 17.35
CA ILE A 179 3.36 -3.83 18.52
C ILE A 179 4.32 -4.95 18.15
N HIS A 180 5.59 -4.75 18.46
CA HIS A 180 6.65 -5.74 18.29
C HIS A 180 7.11 -6.22 19.67
N ARG A 181 7.22 -7.55 19.82
CA ARG A 181 7.62 -8.19 21.07
C ARG A 181 9.03 -8.73 20.95
N VAL A 182 9.86 -8.52 21.96
CA VAL A 182 11.19 -9.12 22.08
C VAL A 182 11.26 -10.08 23.25
N GLN A 183 11.97 -11.19 23.07
CA GLN A 183 12.32 -12.14 24.13
C GLN A 183 13.82 -12.42 24.08
N ARG A 184 14.54 -12.01 25.12
CA ARG A 184 16.00 -12.20 25.21
C ARG A 184 16.49 -12.25 26.64
N ILE A 185 17.70 -12.74 26.83
CA ILE A 185 18.46 -12.55 28.06
C ILE A 185 19.20 -11.21 27.90
N PRO A 186 18.93 -10.19 28.70
CA PRO A 186 19.58 -8.88 28.57
C PRO A 186 21.06 -8.96 28.94
N GLU A 187 21.91 -8.45 28.06
CA GLU A 187 23.37 -8.39 28.27
C GLU A 187 23.79 -7.14 29.08
N VAL A 188 23.07 -6.03 28.89
CA VAL A 188 23.38 -4.72 29.45
C VAL A 188 22.15 -4.08 30.09
N GLY A 189 22.36 -3.24 31.11
CA GLY A 189 21.31 -2.51 31.83
C GLY A 189 21.05 -3.02 33.25
N LEU A 190 19.95 -2.58 33.85
CA LEU A 190 19.53 -3.03 35.19
C LEU A 190 19.00 -4.47 35.15
N SER A 191 18.38 -4.85 34.04
CA SER A 191 17.78 -6.17 33.87
C SER A 191 18.82 -7.27 33.68
N SER A 192 20.06 -6.96 33.26
CA SER A 192 21.13 -7.96 33.09
C SER A 192 21.59 -8.61 34.40
N ARG A 193 21.27 -7.97 35.55
CA ARG A 193 21.51 -8.55 36.89
C ARG A 193 20.78 -9.88 37.09
N MET A 194 19.70 -10.11 36.35
CA MET A 194 18.90 -11.32 36.41
C MET A 194 19.06 -12.07 35.08
N GLN A 195 19.92 -13.09 35.06
CA GLN A 195 20.22 -13.91 33.86
C GLN A 195 19.07 -14.85 33.50
N ARG A 196 17.89 -14.30 33.24
CA ARG A 196 16.70 -15.03 32.80
C ARG A 196 16.17 -14.43 31.50
N ILE A 197 15.22 -15.11 30.89
CA ILE A 197 14.52 -14.57 29.71
C ILE A 197 13.57 -13.47 30.18
N HIS A 198 13.76 -12.28 29.62
CA HIS A 198 12.84 -11.17 29.77
C HIS A 198 12.04 -10.98 28.48
N THR A 199 10.81 -10.50 28.63
CA THR A 199 9.94 -10.15 27.51
C THR A 199 9.68 -8.65 27.52
N GLY A 200 10.00 -7.99 26.41
CA GLY A 200 9.74 -6.57 26.18
C GLY A 200 8.77 -6.35 25.02
N THR A 201 8.18 -5.16 24.96
CA THR A 201 7.38 -4.70 23.82
C THR A 201 7.80 -3.30 23.38
N MET A 202 7.61 -3.00 22.11
CA MET A 202 7.75 -1.66 21.54
C MET A 202 6.67 -1.44 20.48
N SER A 203 6.36 -0.19 20.16
CA SER A 203 5.42 0.15 19.10
C SER A 203 6.13 0.83 17.95
N VAL A 204 5.80 0.40 16.73
CA VAL A 204 6.13 1.09 15.49
C VAL A 204 4.85 1.78 15.00
N ILE A 205 4.99 3.04 14.60
CA ILE A 205 3.91 3.85 14.06
C ILE A 205 4.34 4.28 12.66
N VAL A 206 3.48 4.04 11.67
CA VAL A 206 3.71 4.36 10.26
C VAL A 206 2.55 5.22 9.80
N LEU A 207 2.82 6.50 9.53
CA LEU A 207 1.82 7.46 9.07
C LEU A 207 2.22 8.00 7.70
N PRO A 208 1.28 8.09 6.74
CA PRO A 208 1.55 8.76 5.48
C PRO A 208 1.69 10.26 5.74
N GLN A 209 2.72 10.88 5.15
CA GLN A 209 2.88 12.31 5.21
C GLN A 209 1.81 12.99 4.33
N PRO A 210 1.01 13.92 4.87
CA PRO A 210 0.05 14.65 4.06
C PRO A 210 0.78 15.69 3.19
N ASP A 211 0.25 15.91 1.99
CA ASP A 211 0.67 17.03 1.15
C ASP A 211 0.29 18.37 1.81
N GLU A 212 1.05 19.43 1.54
CA GLU A 212 0.70 20.77 2.00
C GLU A 212 -0.66 21.19 1.45
N VAL A 213 -1.61 21.48 2.35
CA VAL A 213 -2.97 21.87 1.99
C VAL A 213 -2.99 23.38 1.66
N ASP A 214 -2.98 23.71 0.37
CA ASP A 214 -3.29 25.07 -0.10
C ASP A 214 -4.81 25.28 -0.17
N VAL A 215 -5.33 26.11 0.73
CA VAL A 215 -6.78 26.42 0.79
C VAL A 215 -7.12 27.49 -0.24
N LYS A 216 -7.45 27.04 -1.45
CA LYS A 216 -8.03 27.88 -2.49
C LYS A 216 -9.52 28.05 -2.22
N VAL A 217 -9.95 29.30 -2.13
CA VAL A 217 -11.36 29.66 -1.93
C VAL A 217 -11.91 30.19 -3.24
N ASP A 218 -12.84 29.46 -3.83
CA ASP A 218 -13.48 29.87 -5.06
C ASP A 218 -14.50 30.99 -4.80
N PRO A 219 -14.50 32.08 -5.59
CA PRO A 219 -15.46 33.18 -5.41
C PRO A 219 -16.93 32.77 -5.54
N ARG A 220 -17.20 31.66 -6.24
CA ARG A 220 -18.56 31.13 -6.44
C ARG A 220 -19.16 30.53 -5.17
N ASP A 221 -18.31 30.08 -4.26
CA ASP A 221 -18.71 29.47 -2.98
C ASP A 221 -18.89 30.51 -1.87
N LEU A 222 -18.71 31.79 -2.20
CA LEU A 222 -18.79 32.90 -1.27
C LEU A 222 -20.05 33.71 -1.49
N ARG A 223 -20.88 33.77 -0.45
CA ARG A 223 -21.92 34.80 -0.35
C ARG A 223 -21.36 35.99 0.44
N ILE A 224 -21.48 37.17 -0.15
CA ILE A 224 -20.98 38.43 0.41
C ILE A 224 -22.18 39.31 0.74
N ASP A 225 -22.43 39.53 2.02
CA ASP A 225 -23.46 40.43 2.50
C ASP A 225 -22.80 41.71 3.06
N THR A 226 -23.31 42.88 2.71
CA THR A 226 -22.81 44.18 3.18
C THR A 226 -23.83 44.85 4.09
N PHE A 227 -23.38 45.47 5.17
CA PHE A 227 -24.26 46.10 6.16
C PHE A 227 -23.59 47.29 6.85
N ARG A 228 -24.37 48.06 7.63
CA ARG A 228 -23.86 49.21 8.38
C ARG A 228 -22.99 48.77 9.54
N SER A 229 -21.86 49.45 9.71
CA SER A 229 -20.94 49.18 10.83
C SER A 229 -21.58 49.57 12.17
N LYS A 230 -21.24 48.85 13.24
CA LYS A 230 -21.71 49.14 14.60
C LYS A 230 -20.56 49.70 15.45
N GLY A 231 -20.79 50.81 16.16
CA GLY A 231 -19.82 51.35 17.12
C GLY A 231 -19.79 52.88 17.19
N ALA A 232 -18.81 53.41 17.94
CA ALA A 232 -18.57 54.85 18.04
C ALA A 232 -18.19 55.43 16.66
N GLY A 233 -19.03 56.32 16.14
CA GLY A 233 -18.84 56.92 14.83
C GLY A 233 -19.80 58.08 14.57
N GLY A 234 -19.41 58.97 13.65
CA GLY A 234 -20.25 60.08 13.21
C GLY A 234 -21.22 59.68 12.10
N GLN A 235 -21.67 60.67 11.32
CA GLN A 235 -22.61 60.50 10.21
C GLN A 235 -22.21 59.39 9.22
N HIS A 236 -20.90 59.20 8.98
CA HIS A 236 -20.37 58.17 8.09
C HIS A 236 -20.75 56.74 8.52
N VAL A 237 -20.77 56.44 9.82
CA VAL A 237 -21.11 55.10 10.34
C VAL A 237 -22.62 54.82 10.21
N ASN A 238 -23.45 55.85 10.30
CA ASN A 238 -24.91 55.71 10.21
C ASN A 238 -25.43 55.59 8.77
N THR A 239 -24.66 56.05 7.79
CA THR A 239 -25.09 56.18 6.39
C THR A 239 -24.39 55.23 5.43
N THR A 240 -23.14 54.82 5.74
CA THR A 240 -22.30 54.04 4.81
C THR A 240 -22.28 52.55 5.17
N ASP A 241 -22.54 51.68 4.19
CA ASP A 241 -22.51 50.22 4.33
C ASP A 241 -21.07 49.68 4.20
N SER A 242 -20.22 50.00 5.17
CA SER A 242 -18.79 49.60 5.15
C SER A 242 -18.50 48.22 5.74
N ALA A 243 -19.40 47.61 6.51
CA ALA A 243 -19.17 46.30 7.13
C ALA A 243 -19.49 45.16 6.15
N VAL A 244 -18.68 44.09 6.20
CA VAL A 244 -18.79 42.95 5.29
C VAL A 244 -18.93 41.65 6.08
N ARG A 245 -19.93 40.84 5.71
CA ARG A 245 -20.11 39.45 6.15
C ARG A 245 -19.85 38.54 4.96
N LEU A 246 -18.95 37.58 5.14
CA LEU A 246 -18.69 36.50 4.19
C LEU A 246 -19.25 35.21 4.74
N VAL A 247 -20.00 34.48 3.91
CA VAL A 247 -20.48 33.13 4.19
C VAL A 247 -19.90 32.19 3.14
N HIS A 248 -19.14 31.20 3.59
CA HIS A 248 -18.69 30.11 2.74
C HIS A 248 -19.79 29.05 2.68
N ILE A 249 -20.48 28.99 1.55
CA ILE A 249 -21.69 28.19 1.34
C ILE A 249 -21.47 26.70 1.67
N PRO A 250 -20.41 26.02 1.20
CA PRO A 250 -20.29 24.58 1.40
C PRO A 250 -19.89 24.19 2.84
N THR A 251 -19.23 25.07 3.60
CA THR A 251 -18.84 24.77 5.01
C THR A 251 -19.71 25.47 6.05
N GLY A 252 -20.62 26.36 5.62
CA GLY A 252 -21.46 27.19 6.48
C GLY A 252 -20.66 28.19 7.35
N LEU A 253 -19.38 28.43 7.06
CA LEU A 253 -18.54 29.32 7.84
C LEU A 253 -18.91 30.78 7.59
N VAL A 254 -19.19 31.51 8.66
CA VAL A 254 -19.47 32.94 8.62
C VAL A 254 -18.32 33.72 9.24
N VAL A 255 -17.87 34.76 8.54
CA VAL A 255 -16.84 35.70 8.99
C VAL A 255 -17.33 37.12 8.75
N GLU A 256 -17.18 37.98 9.75
CA GLU A 256 -17.58 39.37 9.68
C GLU A 256 -16.39 40.28 9.95
N CYS A 257 -16.29 41.39 9.21
CA CYS A 257 -15.26 42.40 9.42
C CYS A 257 -15.83 43.82 9.27
N GLN A 258 -15.51 44.68 10.23
CA GLN A 258 -15.92 46.08 10.29
C GLN A 258 -14.81 47.00 10.85
N GLN A 259 -13.53 46.59 10.74
CA GLN A 259 -12.41 47.30 11.36
C GLN A 259 -12.05 48.60 10.62
N GLU A 260 -12.09 48.58 9.30
CA GLU A 260 -11.71 49.70 8.45
C GLU A 260 -12.93 50.51 7.99
N ARG A 261 -12.71 51.78 7.63
CA ARG A 261 -13.76 52.62 7.03
C ARG A 261 -14.13 52.20 5.60
N SER A 262 -13.22 51.49 4.91
CA SER A 262 -13.39 51.04 3.53
C SER A 262 -13.95 49.62 3.45
N GLN A 263 -15.03 49.45 2.69
CA GLN A 263 -15.65 48.14 2.42
C GLN A 263 -14.67 47.16 1.75
N LEU A 264 -13.87 47.62 0.78
CA LEU A 264 -12.91 46.77 0.07
C LEU A 264 -11.86 46.20 1.03
N LYS A 265 -11.30 47.04 1.91
CA LYS A 265 -10.36 46.61 2.94
C LYS A 265 -10.98 45.61 3.91
N ASN A 266 -12.22 45.88 4.36
CA ASN A 266 -12.95 44.93 5.21
C ASN A 266 -13.21 43.60 4.51
N LYS A 267 -13.52 43.60 3.20
CA LYS A 267 -13.68 42.38 2.39
C LYS A 267 -12.37 41.59 2.30
N GLU A 268 -11.24 42.25 2.04
CA GLU A 268 -9.92 41.60 1.99
C GLU A 268 -9.52 40.98 3.33
N ILE A 269 -9.75 41.71 4.44
CA ILE A 269 -9.49 41.20 5.79
C ILE A 269 -10.42 40.01 6.10
N ALA A 270 -11.71 40.13 5.79
CA ALA A 270 -12.67 39.04 5.98
C ALA A 270 -12.28 37.80 5.16
N LEU A 271 -11.83 37.96 3.91
CA LEU A 271 -11.34 36.86 3.07
C LEU A 271 -10.09 36.19 3.68
N ARG A 272 -9.16 36.98 4.20
CA ARG A 272 -7.96 36.46 4.87
C ARG A 272 -8.33 35.66 6.12
N VAL A 273 -9.23 36.18 6.95
CA VAL A 273 -9.72 35.48 8.15
C VAL A 273 -10.49 34.22 7.78
N LEU A 274 -11.29 34.26 6.71
CA LEU A 274 -12.02 33.09 6.21
C LEU A 274 -11.07 31.98 5.76
N ARG A 275 -10.03 32.32 4.97
CA ARG A 275 -8.98 31.37 4.57
C ARG A 275 -8.29 30.75 5.78
N ALA A 276 -7.91 31.57 6.77
CA ALA A 276 -7.29 31.08 7.99
C ALA A 276 -8.19 30.12 8.78
N ARG A 277 -9.50 30.43 8.91
CA ARG A 277 -10.46 29.54 9.58
C ARG A 277 -10.71 28.24 8.82
N LEU A 278 -10.77 28.30 7.49
CA LEU A 278 -10.91 27.11 6.65
C LEU A 278 -9.68 26.21 6.77
N TYR A 279 -8.49 26.79 6.68
CA TYR A 279 -7.22 26.09 6.91
C TYR A 279 -7.19 25.43 8.28
N GLN A 280 -7.53 26.16 9.34
CA GLN A 280 -7.56 25.62 10.70
C GLN A 280 -8.52 24.41 10.81
N ARG A 281 -9.72 24.48 10.23
CA ARG A 281 -10.66 23.36 10.24
C ARG A 281 -10.12 22.12 9.53
N ILE A 282 -9.47 22.30 8.38
CA ILE A 282 -8.89 21.18 7.62
C ILE A 282 -7.73 20.58 8.42
N ALA A 283 -6.81 21.42 8.91
CA ALA A 283 -5.68 20.98 9.72
C ALA A 283 -6.13 20.26 11.00
N GLU A 284 -7.17 20.74 11.68
CA GLU A 284 -7.75 20.07 12.86
C GLU A 284 -8.35 18.69 12.50
N ARG A 285 -9.06 18.60 11.38
CA ARG A 285 -9.61 17.33 10.89
C ARG A 285 -8.50 16.32 10.59
N ASP A 286 -7.48 16.73 9.86
CA ASP A 286 -6.36 15.87 9.48
C ASP A 286 -5.57 15.43 10.71
N LYS A 287 -5.34 16.34 11.65
CA LYS A 287 -4.72 16.03 12.94
C LYS A 287 -5.53 15.01 13.74
N CYS A 288 -6.85 15.17 13.80
CA CYS A 288 -7.73 14.20 14.46
C CYS A 288 -7.66 12.82 13.79
N GLN A 289 -7.66 12.76 12.46
CA GLN A 289 -7.53 11.50 11.72
C GLN A 289 -6.18 10.83 12.00
N GLN A 290 -5.08 11.56 11.92
CA GLN A 290 -3.74 11.05 12.24
C GLN A 290 -3.65 10.57 13.69
N GLN A 291 -4.22 11.30 14.65
CA GLN A 291 -4.26 10.88 16.04
C GLN A 291 -5.06 9.60 16.25
N SER A 292 -6.20 9.43 15.55
CA SER A 292 -6.96 8.18 15.60
C SER A 292 -6.19 7.01 15.00
N ALA A 293 -5.56 7.20 13.83
CA ALA A 293 -4.73 6.19 13.18
C ALA A 293 -3.55 5.78 14.07
N ARG A 294 -2.87 6.76 14.68
CA ARG A 294 -1.81 6.52 15.66
C ARG A 294 -2.30 5.70 16.85
N LYS A 295 -3.43 6.08 17.44
CA LYS A 295 -4.01 5.35 18.59
C LYS A 295 -4.31 3.90 18.24
N LEU A 296 -4.80 3.63 17.02
CA LEU A 296 -5.07 2.28 16.55
C LEU A 296 -3.80 1.42 16.44
N GLN A 297 -2.72 1.98 15.87
CA GLN A 297 -1.46 1.24 15.72
C GLN A 297 -0.73 1.01 17.06
N VAL A 298 -0.80 1.97 17.98
CA VAL A 298 -0.20 1.81 19.33
C VAL A 298 -1.00 0.81 20.18
N GLY A 299 -2.31 0.72 19.95
CA GLY A 299 -3.21 -0.15 20.70
C GLY A 299 -3.15 0.12 22.20
N THR A 300 -3.32 -0.94 22.99
CA THR A 300 -3.20 -0.90 24.46
C THR A 300 -1.77 -1.09 24.96
N ARG A 301 -0.80 -1.26 24.04
CA ARG A 301 0.60 -1.65 24.33
C ARG A 301 0.72 -3.01 25.04
N ALA A 302 -0.34 -3.82 25.00
CA ALA A 302 -0.36 -5.15 25.60
C ALA A 302 0.39 -6.18 24.74
N GLN A 303 0.92 -7.23 25.37
CA GLN A 303 1.63 -8.30 24.67
C GLN A 303 0.74 -9.18 23.76
N SER A 304 -0.59 -9.09 23.93
CA SER A 304 -1.59 -9.83 23.16
C SER A 304 -1.77 -9.27 21.74
N GLU A 305 -1.56 -7.97 21.55
CA GLU A 305 -1.77 -7.24 20.28
C GLU A 305 -0.51 -7.24 19.39
N ARG A 306 0.44 -8.14 19.64
CA ARG A 306 1.72 -8.19 18.91
C ARG A 306 1.51 -8.65 17.48
N ILE A 307 2.11 -7.93 16.53
CA ILE A 307 2.19 -8.38 15.13
C ILE A 307 3.40 -9.29 14.90
N ARG A 308 4.51 -9.06 15.63
CA ARG A 308 5.74 -9.86 15.52
C ARG A 308 6.37 -10.19 16.86
N THR A 309 7.03 -11.35 16.93
CA THR A 309 7.89 -11.74 18.04
C THR A 309 9.32 -11.98 17.56
N TYR A 310 10.27 -11.36 18.24
CA TYR A 310 11.71 -11.54 18.05
C TYR A 310 12.24 -12.34 19.23
N ASN A 311 12.55 -13.62 19.00
CA ASN A 311 13.03 -14.52 20.04
C ASN A 311 14.52 -14.82 19.87
N PHE A 312 15.35 -14.06 20.59
CA PHE A 312 16.81 -14.18 20.54
C PHE A 312 17.32 -15.51 21.09
N THR A 313 16.60 -16.14 22.03
CA THR A 313 17.01 -17.46 22.57
C THR A 313 16.83 -18.60 21.57
N GLN A 314 15.86 -18.46 20.65
CA GLN A 314 15.58 -19.42 19.59
C GLN A 314 16.12 -18.98 18.22
N ASP A 315 16.81 -17.83 18.18
CA ASP A 315 17.28 -17.17 16.97
C ASP A 315 16.23 -17.11 15.84
N ARG A 316 15.01 -16.67 16.20
CA ARG A 316 13.86 -16.66 15.29
C ARG A 316 12.99 -15.41 15.40
N VAL A 317 12.60 -14.86 14.24
CA VAL A 317 11.53 -13.85 14.10
C VAL A 317 10.27 -14.52 13.57
N THR A 318 9.13 -14.24 14.20
CA THR A 318 7.82 -14.72 13.72
C THR A 318 6.86 -13.56 13.51
N ASP A 319 6.22 -13.49 12.34
CA ASP A 319 5.07 -12.62 12.07
C ASP A 319 3.77 -13.43 12.25
N HIS A 320 2.94 -13.01 13.20
CA HIS A 320 1.75 -13.76 13.60
C HIS A 320 0.58 -13.61 12.62
N ARG A 321 0.65 -12.69 11.66
CA ARG A 321 -0.43 -12.45 10.69
C ARG A 321 -0.41 -13.47 9.56
N ILE A 322 0.79 -13.77 9.05
CA ILE A 322 1.01 -14.68 7.91
C ILE A 322 1.73 -15.97 8.29
N ALA A 323 1.90 -16.23 9.59
CA ALA A 323 2.65 -17.37 10.14
C ALA A 323 4.06 -17.53 9.50
N PHE A 324 4.69 -16.41 9.17
CA PHE A 324 6.02 -16.39 8.54
C PHE A 324 7.10 -16.44 9.60
N GLU A 325 8.07 -17.34 9.42
CA GLU A 325 9.18 -17.53 10.35
C GLU A 325 10.52 -17.38 9.63
N VAL A 326 11.43 -16.58 10.21
CA VAL A 326 12.80 -16.40 9.74
C VAL A 326 13.75 -16.80 10.86
N ARG A 327 14.81 -17.54 10.50
CA ARG A 327 15.95 -17.85 11.37
C ARG A 327 17.08 -16.86 11.08
N ASP A 328 18.00 -16.70 12.02
CA ASP A 328 19.04 -15.67 12.01
C ASP A 328 18.46 -14.25 12.22
N ILE A 329 18.19 -13.93 13.48
CA ILE A 329 17.70 -12.62 13.88
C ILE A 329 18.71 -11.53 13.55
N LYS A 330 20.01 -11.82 13.65
CA LYS A 330 21.04 -10.81 13.40
C LYS A 330 21.00 -10.35 11.96
N GLU A 331 20.89 -11.28 11.02
CA GLU A 331 20.71 -10.96 9.60
C GLU A 331 19.41 -10.21 9.34
N PHE A 332 18.31 -10.63 9.98
CA PHE A 332 17.02 -9.94 9.86
C PHE A 332 17.09 -8.48 10.34
N LEU A 333 17.73 -8.23 11.49
CA LEU A 333 17.90 -6.89 12.07
C LEU A 333 18.87 -5.99 11.29
N ARG A 334 19.67 -6.52 10.36
CA ARG A 334 20.42 -5.66 9.43
C ARG A 334 19.50 -4.88 8.51
N GLY A 335 18.26 -5.34 8.30
CA GLY A 335 17.25 -4.61 7.53
C GLY A 335 17.45 -4.68 6.02
N GLU A 336 18.02 -5.76 5.48
CA GLU A 336 18.24 -5.93 4.03
C GLU A 336 17.25 -6.93 3.41
N LYS A 337 17.75 -7.89 2.63
CA LYS A 337 16.97 -8.85 1.84
C LYS A 337 15.96 -9.66 2.67
N CYS A 338 16.32 -10.10 3.88
CA CYS A 338 15.45 -10.92 4.73
C CYS A 338 14.20 -10.14 5.20
N LEU A 339 14.36 -8.85 5.53
CA LEU A 339 13.24 -7.99 5.87
C LEU A 339 12.39 -7.69 4.64
N ASP A 340 13.02 -7.46 3.48
CA ASP A 340 12.30 -7.23 2.23
C ASP A 340 11.40 -8.42 1.85
N GLN A 341 11.90 -9.66 2.00
CA GLN A 341 11.12 -10.88 1.74
C GLN A 341 9.87 -10.97 2.62
N LEU A 342 9.97 -10.63 3.91
CA LEU A 342 8.82 -10.57 4.80
C LEU A 342 7.80 -9.53 4.33
N ILE A 343 8.27 -8.33 4.01
CA ILE A 343 7.41 -7.22 3.56
C ILE A 343 6.69 -7.59 2.25
N GLN A 344 7.41 -8.19 1.28
CA GLN A 344 6.80 -8.66 0.04
C GLN A 344 5.74 -9.74 0.30
N ARG A 345 5.99 -10.67 1.23
CA ARG A 345 5.01 -11.71 1.55
C ARG A 345 3.76 -11.15 2.22
N LEU A 346 3.91 -10.14 3.08
CA LEU A 346 2.80 -9.40 3.69
C LEU A 346 1.98 -8.66 2.63
N LEU A 347 2.65 -7.99 1.67
CA LEU A 347 1.98 -7.32 0.56
C LEU A 347 1.15 -8.29 -0.26
N GLN A 348 1.75 -9.43 -0.65
CA GLN A 348 1.05 -10.46 -1.41
C GLN A 348 -0.17 -11.00 -0.64
N SER A 349 -0.02 -11.26 0.66
CA SER A 349 -1.13 -11.75 1.50
C SER A 349 -2.27 -10.73 1.57
N ALA A 350 -1.95 -9.44 1.67
CA ALA A 350 -2.96 -8.40 1.72
C ALA A 350 -3.64 -8.18 0.37
N ASP A 351 -2.89 -8.28 -0.74
CA ASP A 351 -3.46 -8.23 -2.09
C ASP A 351 -4.43 -9.41 -2.32
N GLU A 352 -4.07 -10.62 -1.85
CA GLU A 352 -4.93 -11.81 -1.88
C GLU A 352 -6.24 -11.60 -1.08
N GLU A 353 -6.14 -11.04 0.13
CA GLU A 353 -7.29 -10.70 0.97
C GLU A 353 -8.20 -9.63 0.33
N ALA A 354 -7.62 -8.56 -0.21
CA ALA A 354 -8.37 -7.48 -0.85
C ALA A 354 -9.14 -7.96 -2.09
N ILE A 355 -8.55 -8.86 -2.88
CA ILE A 355 -9.23 -9.47 -4.04
C ILE A 355 -10.38 -10.36 -3.57
N ALA A 356 -10.17 -11.15 -2.51
CA ALA A 356 -11.22 -12.01 -1.96
C ALA A 356 -12.42 -11.18 -1.47
N GLU A 357 -12.18 -10.08 -0.75
CA GLU A 357 -13.23 -9.16 -0.30
C GLU A 357 -13.98 -8.52 -1.49
N PHE A 358 -13.24 -8.07 -2.51
CA PHE A 358 -13.83 -7.48 -3.71
C PHE A 358 -14.75 -8.47 -4.46
N LEU A 359 -14.33 -9.73 -4.57
CA LEU A 359 -15.14 -10.79 -5.17
C LEU A 359 -16.41 -11.07 -4.35
N ASP A 360 -16.29 -11.10 -3.03
CA ASP A 360 -17.43 -11.28 -2.12
C ASP A 360 -18.45 -10.14 -2.19
N GLU A 361 -17.99 -8.89 -2.25
CA GLU A 361 -18.87 -7.73 -2.44
C GLU A 361 -19.58 -7.77 -3.80
N SER A 362 -18.84 -8.10 -4.87
CA SER A 362 -19.40 -8.25 -6.21
C SER A 362 -20.45 -9.36 -6.27
N LEU A 363 -20.22 -10.48 -5.59
CA LEU A 363 -21.18 -11.58 -5.47
C LEU A 363 -22.41 -11.19 -4.66
N LYS A 364 -22.25 -10.36 -3.62
CA LYS A 364 -23.38 -9.81 -2.85
C LYS A 364 -24.20 -8.82 -3.66
N SER A 365 -23.59 -7.98 -4.49
CA SER A 365 -24.33 -7.02 -5.32
C SER A 365 -25.09 -7.65 -6.49
N MET A 366 -24.71 -8.88 -6.89
CA MET A 366 -25.40 -9.64 -7.94
C MET A 366 -26.58 -10.48 -7.43
N LYS A 367 -26.74 -10.64 -6.11
CA LYS A 367 -27.90 -11.27 -5.46
C LYS A 367 -28.90 -10.21 -5.04
#